data_AF-A0A5C7ZIX5-F1
#
_entry.id   AF-A0A5C7ZIX5-F1
#
_cell.length_a   1.000
_cell.length_b   1.000
_cell.length_c   1.000
_cell.angle_alpha   90.00
_cell.angle_beta   90.00
_cell.angle_gamma   90.00
#
_symmetry.space_group_name_H-M   'P 1'
#
loop_
_entity.id
_entity.type
_entity.pdbx_description
1 polymer ?
#
loop_
_entity_poly.entity_id
_entity_poly.type
_entity_poly.pdbx_seq_one_letter_code
_entity_poly.pdbx_strand_id
1 'polypeptide(L)'
;MKIGQPSELPALVTQNQTSGAQKSATAAQTAPNANAAKSSRSAGVAVSVSTLARTLEQNDANDAADVDAAKVASVKTAIQQGTYTVNAEAIADKLLSNAQEMLNRTVR
;
A
#
# COMPACT_ATOMS: atom_id res chain seq x y z
N MET A 1 -42.92 -1.27 -14.15
CA MET A 1 -43.56 -1.66 -12.87
C MET A 1 -42.58 -1.40 -11.74
N LYS A 2 -42.93 -0.49 -10.83
CA LYS A 2 -42.40 -0.42 -9.46
C LYS A 2 -43.04 -1.55 -8.67
N ILE A 3 -42.27 -2.35 -7.95
CA ILE A 3 -42.52 -3.06 -6.66
C ILE A 3 -41.15 -3.77 -6.41
N GLY A 4 -40.34 -3.53 -5.38
CA GLY A 4 -40.59 -2.97 -4.06
C GLY A 4 -40.91 -4.08 -3.06
N GLN A 5 -39.92 -4.84 -2.58
CA GLN A 5 -40.08 -5.53 -1.29
C GLN A 5 -38.74 -5.88 -0.63
N PRO A 6 -38.39 -5.24 0.49
CA PRO A 6 -37.41 -5.71 1.45
C PRO A 6 -38.13 -6.49 2.57
N SER A 7 -37.64 -7.66 2.95
CA SER A 7 -37.86 -8.38 4.23
C SER A 7 -37.01 -9.67 4.14
N GLU A 8 -36.38 -10.20 5.17
CA GLU A 8 -36.90 -10.38 6.51
C GLU A 8 -35.79 -10.39 7.57
N LEU A 9 -36.10 -9.81 8.74
CA LEU A 9 -35.44 -10.09 10.01
C LEU A 9 -36.18 -11.23 10.69
N PRO A 10 -35.53 -12.15 11.41
CA PRO A 10 -36.10 -12.74 12.60
C PRO A 10 -35.59 -12.00 13.83
N ALA A 11 -36.54 -11.41 14.55
CA ALA A 11 -36.37 -10.84 15.87
C ALA A 11 -35.88 -11.89 16.88
N LEU A 12 -34.98 -11.46 17.77
CA LEU A 12 -34.91 -12.00 19.12
C LEU A 12 -35.11 -10.83 20.08
N VAL A 13 -36.37 -10.68 20.48
CA VAL A 13 -36.79 -9.86 21.61
C VAL A 13 -36.41 -10.59 22.90
N THR A 14 -35.75 -9.90 23.83
CA THR A 14 -36.00 -10.13 25.25
C THR A 14 -35.98 -8.80 25.98
N GLN A 15 -36.91 -8.69 26.91
CA GLN A 15 -37.47 -7.46 27.48
C GLN A 15 -36.78 -7.06 28.80
N ASN A 16 -37.22 -5.91 29.31
CA ASN A 16 -37.13 -5.38 30.69
C ASN A 16 -35.84 -4.60 31.07
N GLN A 17 -35.87 -3.26 31.14
CA GLN A 17 -36.43 -2.41 32.22
C GLN A 17 -35.87 -2.80 33.61
N THR A 18 -35.10 -1.98 34.36
CA THR A 18 -35.55 -0.75 35.04
C THR A 18 -34.38 -0.05 35.75
N SER A 19 -34.43 1.29 35.74
CA SER A 19 -34.10 2.30 36.77
C SER A 19 -33.17 2.01 37.96
N GLY A 20 -32.27 2.95 38.26
CA GLY A 20 -31.80 3.21 39.65
C GLY A 20 -30.35 3.69 39.79
N ALA A 21 -30.18 4.92 40.24
CA ALA A 21 -28.91 5.60 40.53
C ALA A 21 -28.10 4.97 41.67
N GLN A 22 -26.75 5.04 41.62
CA GLN A 22 -25.96 5.57 42.74
C GLN A 22 -24.50 5.90 42.38
N LYS A 23 -23.91 6.70 43.27
CA LYS A 23 -22.85 7.69 43.17
C LYS A 23 -21.47 7.17 43.62
N SER A 24 -20.42 7.89 43.22
CA SER A 24 -19.05 7.94 43.81
C SER A 24 -18.11 6.79 43.40
N ALA A 25 -16.79 6.93 43.23
CA ALA A 25 -15.87 7.99 43.62
C ALA A 25 -14.54 7.89 42.83
N THR A 26 -13.93 9.07 42.60
CA THR A 26 -12.49 9.41 42.76
C THR A 26 -11.38 8.71 41.96
N ALA A 27 -10.60 9.62 41.35
CA ALA A 27 -9.13 9.69 41.34
C ALA A 27 -8.38 9.16 40.10
N ALA A 28 -8.06 10.13 39.24
CA ALA A 28 -6.72 10.44 38.75
C ALA A 28 -5.93 9.35 38.00
N GLN A 29 -5.80 9.53 36.68
CA GLN A 29 -4.50 9.72 36.05
C GLN A 29 -4.65 10.30 34.64
N THR A 30 -4.15 11.52 34.48
CA THR A 30 -4.01 12.21 33.20
C THR A 30 -2.69 11.86 32.53
N ALA A 31 -2.78 11.69 31.21
CA ALA A 31 -1.74 11.74 30.16
C ALA A 31 -1.18 10.39 29.66
N PRO A 32 -0.75 10.31 28.38
CA PRO A 32 -1.29 10.93 27.18
C PRO A 32 -1.56 9.91 26.04
N ASN A 33 -2.31 10.39 25.05
CA ASN A 33 -2.55 9.81 23.73
C ASN A 33 -1.35 9.04 23.11
N ALA A 34 -1.47 7.72 22.93
CA ALA A 34 -0.71 6.97 21.94
C ALA A 34 -1.28 5.55 21.76
N ASN A 35 -2.41 5.42 21.07
CA ASN A 35 -2.49 4.44 19.98
C ASN A 35 -3.75 4.76 19.17
N ALA A 36 -3.58 5.73 18.26
CA ALA A 36 -4.45 5.89 17.11
C ALA A 36 -4.81 4.50 16.55
N ALA A 37 -6.08 4.37 16.20
CA ALA A 37 -6.65 3.28 15.44
C ALA A 37 -5.58 2.43 14.75
N LYS A 38 -5.37 1.21 15.25
CA LYS A 38 -4.93 0.13 14.36
C LYS A 38 -6.09 -0.03 13.38
N SER A 39 -6.07 0.79 12.33
CA SER A 39 -6.86 0.60 11.14
C SER A 39 -6.68 -0.88 10.82
N SER A 40 -7.77 -1.63 10.90
CA SER A 40 -7.82 -3.02 10.45
C SER A 40 -7.37 -3.01 9.00
N ARG A 41 -6.06 -3.20 8.78
CA ARG A 41 -5.54 -3.56 7.47
C ARG A 41 -6.33 -4.80 7.11
N SER A 42 -7.06 -4.69 6.00
CA SER A 42 -7.74 -5.81 5.35
C SER A 42 -6.86 -7.04 5.49
N ALA A 43 -7.46 -8.17 5.91
CA ALA A 43 -6.78 -9.45 6.05
C ALA A 43 -6.35 -9.94 4.65
N GLY A 44 -5.31 -9.31 4.12
CA GLY A 44 -4.63 -9.73 2.92
C GLY A 44 -3.80 -10.98 3.22
N VAL A 45 -3.54 -11.76 2.17
CA VAL A 45 -2.65 -12.91 2.23
C VAL A 45 -1.27 -12.45 2.72
N ALA A 46 -0.78 -13.07 3.79
CA ALA A 46 0.55 -12.79 4.32
C ALA A 46 1.61 -13.39 3.38
N VAL A 47 2.33 -12.54 2.63
CA VAL A 47 3.46 -12.94 1.80
C VAL A 47 4.75 -12.76 2.60
N SER A 48 5.52 -13.84 2.75
CA SER A 48 6.84 -13.79 3.39
C SER A 48 7.91 -13.50 2.34
N VAL A 49 8.67 -12.43 2.56
CA VAL A 49 9.85 -12.07 1.76
C VAL A 49 11.09 -12.42 2.58
N SER A 50 12.11 -13.01 1.95
CA SER A 50 13.33 -13.46 2.63
C SER A 50 14.08 -12.28 3.30
N THR A 51 14.78 -12.56 4.39
CA THR A 51 15.59 -11.56 5.12
C THR A 51 16.68 -10.97 4.23
N LEU A 52 17.21 -11.75 3.29
CA LEU A 52 18.19 -11.27 2.31
C LEU A 52 17.59 -10.26 1.33
N ALA A 53 16.42 -10.53 0.76
CA ALA A 53 15.76 -9.59 -0.14
C ALA A 53 15.42 -8.27 0.59
N ARG A 54 14.95 -8.37 1.84
CA ARG A 54 14.62 -7.20 2.66
C ARG A 54 15.83 -6.33 3.02
N THR A 55 17.01 -6.95 3.19
CA THR A 55 18.25 -6.21 3.47
C THR A 55 18.80 -5.57 2.21
N LEU A 56 18.71 -6.21 1.04
CA LEU A 56 19.06 -5.58 -0.24
C LEU A 56 18.18 -4.35 -0.53
N GLU A 57 16.86 -4.47 -0.42
CA GLU A 57 15.93 -3.34 -0.59
C GLU A 57 16.26 -2.15 0.35
N GLN A 58 16.70 -2.43 1.58
CA GLN A 58 17.13 -1.37 2.51
C GLN A 58 18.43 -0.70 2.09
N ASN A 59 19.33 -1.37 1.37
CA ASN A 59 20.56 -0.74 0.89
C ASN A 59 20.29 0.11 -0.35
N ASP A 60 19.46 -0.37 -1.28
CA ASP A 60 19.09 0.39 -2.48
C ASP A 60 18.26 1.65 -2.15
N ALA A 61 17.39 1.58 -1.13
CA ALA A 61 16.58 2.72 -0.69
C ALA A 61 17.39 3.90 -0.11
N ASN A 62 18.68 3.69 0.19
CA ASN A 62 19.55 4.74 0.75
C ASN A 62 20.40 5.47 -0.31
N ASP A 63 20.50 4.98 -1.56
CA ASP A 63 21.49 5.49 -2.53
C ASP A 63 20.90 6.36 -3.65
N ALA A 64 19.60 6.32 -3.91
CA ALA A 64 18.95 7.26 -4.83
C ALA A 64 17.46 7.37 -4.49
N ALA A 65 16.88 8.55 -4.71
CA ALA A 65 15.43 8.61 -4.87
C ALA A 65 15.05 7.61 -5.96
N ASP A 66 14.06 6.74 -5.72
CA ASP A 66 13.56 5.74 -6.69
C ASP A 66 13.32 6.32 -8.10
N VAL A 67 13.11 7.64 -8.16
CA VAL A 67 12.99 8.42 -9.39
C VAL A 67 13.95 9.61 -9.36
N ASP A 68 14.78 9.72 -10.40
CA ASP A 68 15.57 10.92 -10.68
C ASP A 68 14.67 12.00 -11.31
N ALA A 69 14.22 12.94 -10.48
CA ALA A 69 13.36 14.05 -10.89
C ALA A 69 14.03 14.99 -11.92
N ALA A 70 15.34 15.16 -11.86
CA ALA A 70 16.08 16.03 -12.78
C ALA A 70 16.12 15.42 -14.18
N LYS A 71 16.37 14.10 -14.27
CA LYS A 71 16.32 13.35 -15.52
C LYS A 71 14.91 13.37 -16.12
N VAL A 72 13.88 13.17 -15.31
CA VAL A 72 12.48 13.23 -15.79
C VAL A 72 12.14 14.60 -16.36
N ALA A 73 12.52 15.68 -15.67
CA ALA A 73 12.29 17.05 -16.16
C ALA A 73 13.02 17.33 -17.48
N SER A 74 14.26 16.86 -17.61
CA SER A 74 15.07 17.00 -18.83
C SER A 74 14.41 16.27 -20.02
N VAL A 75 14.02 15.00 -19.83
CA VAL A 75 13.37 14.19 -20.88
C VAL A 75 12.03 14.80 -21.28
N LYS A 76 11.20 15.23 -20.32
CA LYS A 76 9.92 15.91 -20.60
C LYS A 76 10.13 17.18 -21.43
N THR A 77 11.18 17.93 -21.17
CA THR A 77 11.52 19.14 -21.93
C THR A 77 11.94 18.79 -23.37
N ALA A 78 12.80 17.79 -23.57
CA ALA A 78 13.21 17.33 -24.89
C ALA A 78 12.03 16.82 -25.73
N ILE A 79 11.07 16.12 -25.10
CA ILE A 79 9.84 15.67 -25.78
C ILE A 79 8.97 16.87 -26.20
N GLN A 80 8.75 17.85 -25.32
CA GLN A 80 7.96 19.05 -25.63
C GLN A 80 8.59 19.88 -26.77
N GLN A 81 9.93 19.93 -26.83
CA GLN A 81 10.66 20.65 -27.88
C GLN A 81 10.79 19.85 -29.18
N GLY A 82 10.33 18.59 -29.21
CA GLY A 82 10.46 17.71 -30.37
C GLY A 82 11.91 17.27 -30.68
N THR A 83 12.85 17.49 -29.77
CA THR A 83 14.27 17.15 -29.93
C THR A 83 14.60 15.75 -29.42
N TYR A 84 13.67 15.12 -28.70
CA TYR A 84 13.81 13.73 -28.28
C TYR A 84 13.74 12.79 -29.49
N THR A 85 14.85 12.11 -29.77
CA THR A 85 14.93 11.09 -30.84
C THR A 85 15.02 9.71 -30.23
N VAL A 86 14.18 8.79 -30.71
CA VAL A 86 14.20 7.39 -30.28
C VAL A 86 15.41 6.69 -30.88
N ASN A 87 16.27 6.12 -30.04
CA ASN A 87 17.37 5.28 -30.48
C ASN A 87 16.93 3.81 -30.47
N ALA A 88 16.75 3.22 -31.66
CA ALA A 88 16.31 1.84 -31.80
C ALA A 88 17.36 0.81 -31.33
N GLU A 89 18.65 1.08 -31.54
CA GLU A 89 19.74 0.19 -31.12
C GLU A 89 19.79 0.09 -29.58
N ALA A 90 19.70 1.24 -28.90
CA ALA A 90 19.68 1.28 -27.43
C ALA A 90 18.47 0.51 -26.85
N ILE A 91 17.33 0.52 -27.53
CA ILE A 91 16.16 -0.27 -27.14
C ILE A 91 16.46 -1.76 -27.33
N ALA A 92 16.99 -2.15 -28.48
CA ALA A 92 17.30 -3.55 -28.78
C ALA A 92 18.30 -4.13 -27.77
N ASP A 93 19.35 -3.38 -27.42
CA ASP A 93 20.33 -3.81 -26.42
C ASP A 93 19.71 -3.99 -25.05
N LYS A 94 18.81 -3.07 -24.63
CA LYS A 94 18.10 -3.21 -23.35
C LYS A 94 17.13 -4.38 -23.34
N LEU A 95 16.44 -4.65 -24.44
CA LEU A 95 15.56 -5.82 -24.57
C LEU A 95 16.36 -7.12 -24.48
N LEU A 96 17.48 -7.22 -25.20
CA LEU A 96 18.34 -8.40 -25.18
C LEU A 96 18.95 -8.61 -23.78
N SER A 97 19.45 -7.54 -23.15
CA SER A 97 20.01 -7.58 -21.80
C SER A 97 18.96 -8.06 -20.79
N ASN A 98 17.72 -7.57 -20.88
CA ASN A 98 16.63 -8.01 -20.00
C ASN A 98 16.26 -9.49 -20.24
N ALA A 99 16.22 -9.93 -21.50
CA ALA A 99 15.96 -11.32 -21.85
C ALA A 99 17.06 -12.27 -21.32
N GLN A 100 18.33 -11.87 -21.43
CA GLN A 100 19.46 -12.62 -20.85
C GLN A 100 19.35 -12.71 -19.33
N GLU A 101 18.99 -11.62 -18.65
CA GLU A 101 18.80 -11.61 -17.21
C GLU A 101 17.66 -12.55 -16.78
N MET A 102 16.53 -12.55 -17.50
CA MET A 102 15.43 -13.49 -17.27
C MET A 102 15.87 -14.94 -17.47
N LEU A 103 16.58 -15.24 -18.56
CA LEU A 103 17.07 -16.58 -18.84
C LEU A 103 18.05 -17.06 -17.75
N ASN A 104 18.99 -16.21 -17.34
CA ASN A 104 19.96 -16.52 -16.29
C ASN A 104 19.30 -16.77 -14.92
N ARG A 105 18.13 -16.17 -14.66
CA ARG A 105 17.34 -16.47 -13.45
C ARG A 105 16.64 -17.81 -13.51
N THR A 106 16.23 -18.28 -14.69
CA THR A 106 15.48 -19.54 -14.87
C THR A 106 16.40 -20.76 -15.04
N VAL A 107 17.61 -20.57 -15.57
CA VAL A 107 18.56 -21.66 -15.85
C VAL A 107 19.45 -22.00 -14.64
N ARG A 108 19.39 -21.22 -13.57
CA ARG A 108 20.02 -21.54 -12.27
C ARG A 108 19.05 -22.28 -11.36
#